data_AF-A0A482RGR6-F1
#
_entry.id   AF-A0A482RGR6-F1
#
_cell.length_a   1.000
_cell.length_b   1.000
_cell.length_c   1.000
_cell.angle_alpha   90.00
_cell.angle_beta   90.00
_cell.angle_gamma   90.00
#
_symmetry.space_group_name_H-M   'P 1'
#
loop_
_entity.id
_entity.type
_entity.pdbx_description
1 polymer ?
#
loop_
_entity_poly.entity_id
_entity_poly.type
_entity_poly.pdbx_seq_one_letter_code
_entity_poly.pdbx_strand_id
1 'polypeptide(L)'
;VVHCPNSNMKLASGFCPVAKLLAAGVNVAIGTDSASSNNSLDFFGEMKMAAVLAKGVASDATCVPAWQALRMATLNGALALGMESDIGSLEVGKAADMIAVDLHGIDQLPVFNVLSHLVYATSRSCVTDVWVAGSQLLQSRELLTMSEDKVRADIRKWAELVRPGATAEDKHTRLAAADTKHIHTAEHGVAEAGKVHTAGDHHAHAH
;
A
#
# COMPACT_ATOMS: atom_id res chain seq x y z
N VAL A 1 -4.15 18.03 -11.89
CA VAL A 1 -5.42 17.42 -11.43
C VAL A 1 -5.09 16.05 -10.84
N VAL A 2 -5.67 15.69 -9.69
CA VAL A 2 -5.56 14.33 -9.14
C VAL A 2 -6.94 13.67 -9.25
N HIS A 3 -7.02 12.57 -9.99
CA HIS A 3 -8.26 11.85 -10.27
C HIS A 3 -8.43 10.67 -9.31
N CYS A 4 -9.54 10.67 -8.55
CA CYS A 4 -9.92 9.59 -7.64
C CYS A 4 -11.20 8.88 -8.14
N PRO A 5 -11.12 8.02 -9.18
CA PRO A 5 -12.30 7.48 -9.84
C PRO A 5 -13.23 6.70 -8.92
N ASN A 6 -12.70 5.77 -8.09
CA ASN A 6 -13.56 4.96 -7.23
C ASN A 6 -14.25 5.80 -6.15
N SER A 7 -13.55 6.75 -5.54
CA SER A 7 -14.17 7.66 -4.56
C SER A 7 -15.28 8.51 -5.18
N ASN A 8 -15.00 9.14 -6.33
CA ASN A 8 -15.99 9.95 -7.03
C ASN A 8 -17.26 9.16 -7.38
N MET A 9 -17.10 7.90 -7.81
CA MET A 9 -18.25 7.03 -8.10
C MET A 9 -18.97 6.57 -6.83
N LYS A 10 -18.23 6.15 -5.80
CA LYS A 10 -18.78 5.67 -4.52
C LYS A 10 -19.61 6.74 -3.82
N LEU A 11 -19.24 8.02 -3.96
CA LEU A 11 -19.94 9.16 -3.37
C LEU A 11 -20.89 9.87 -4.35
N ALA A 12 -21.11 9.31 -5.55
CA ALA A 12 -21.91 9.93 -6.61
C ALA A 12 -21.52 11.40 -6.92
N SER A 13 -20.23 11.73 -6.79
CA SER A 13 -19.69 13.08 -7.04
C SER A 13 -19.59 13.42 -8.53
N GLY A 14 -19.74 12.42 -9.40
CA GLY A 14 -19.74 12.57 -10.85
C GLY A 14 -18.47 12.03 -11.51
N PHE A 15 -18.27 12.44 -12.77
CA PHE A 15 -17.26 11.85 -13.65
C PHE A 15 -16.24 12.90 -14.09
N CYS A 16 -14.97 12.68 -13.75
CA CYS A 16 -13.88 13.55 -14.19
C CYS A 16 -13.65 13.39 -15.71
N PRO A 17 -13.60 14.46 -16.51
CA PRO A 17 -13.39 14.38 -17.96
C PRO A 17 -11.91 14.20 -18.31
N VAL A 18 -11.30 13.10 -17.85
CA VAL A 18 -9.86 12.81 -17.96
C VAL A 18 -9.33 12.96 -19.39
N ALA A 19 -10.02 12.39 -20.38
CA ALA A 19 -9.59 12.45 -21.78
C ALA A 19 -9.50 13.90 -22.30
N LYS A 20 -10.47 14.74 -21.95
CA LYS A 20 -10.48 16.17 -22.32
C LYS A 20 -9.35 16.94 -21.64
N LEU A 21 -9.09 16.66 -20.36
CA LEU A 21 -8.01 17.29 -19.60
C LEU A 21 -6.63 16.95 -20.20
N LEU A 22 -6.40 15.67 -20.50
CA LEU A 22 -5.15 15.22 -21.13
C LEU A 22 -4.97 15.85 -22.52
N ALA A 23 -6.03 15.90 -23.34
CA ALA A 23 -6.00 16.55 -24.65
C ALA A 23 -5.70 18.05 -24.57
N ALA A 24 -6.05 18.70 -23.45
CA ALA A 24 -5.73 20.10 -23.17
C ALA A 24 -4.33 20.30 -22.56
N GLY A 25 -3.51 19.25 -22.44
CA GLY A 25 -2.16 19.32 -21.88
C GLY A 25 -2.12 19.40 -20.34
N VAL A 26 -3.24 19.16 -19.66
CA VAL A 26 -3.29 19.17 -18.19
C VAL A 26 -2.60 17.93 -17.63
N ASN A 27 -1.70 18.10 -16.67
CA ASN A 27 -1.17 16.98 -15.89
C ASN A 27 -2.30 16.35 -15.05
N VAL A 28 -2.62 15.08 -15.34
CA VAL A 28 -3.60 14.29 -14.58
C VAL A 28 -2.88 13.13 -13.90
N ALA A 29 -2.89 13.13 -12.57
CA ALA A 29 -2.43 12.04 -11.72
C ALA A 29 -3.60 11.20 -11.21
N ILE A 30 -3.31 10.05 -10.60
CA ILE A 30 -4.31 9.17 -9.94
C ILE A 30 -4.11 9.19 -8.42
N GLY A 31 -5.21 9.15 -7.67
CA GLY A 31 -5.21 8.95 -6.24
C GLY A 31 -6.34 8.02 -5.81
N THR A 32 -6.18 7.35 -4.68
CA THR A 32 -7.22 6.45 -4.13
C THR A 32 -8.31 7.22 -3.38
N ASP A 33 -7.98 8.42 -2.87
CA ASP A 33 -8.68 9.03 -1.73
C ASP A 33 -8.59 8.13 -0.47
N SER A 34 -9.41 8.40 0.54
CA SER A 34 -9.38 7.71 1.82
C SER A 34 -9.97 6.30 1.79
N ALA A 35 -9.57 5.47 2.76
CA ALA A 35 -10.19 4.17 3.02
C ALA A 35 -11.66 4.26 3.51
N SER A 36 -12.23 5.45 3.71
CA SER A 36 -13.65 5.63 4.06
C SER A 36 -14.52 5.92 2.82
N SER A 37 -13.93 6.47 1.77
CA SER A 37 -14.60 6.85 0.52
C SER A 37 -14.20 6.00 -0.68
N ASN A 38 -13.20 5.13 -0.54
CA ASN A 38 -12.82 4.09 -1.51
C ASN A 38 -13.12 2.69 -0.96
N ASN A 39 -12.51 2.46 0.21
CA ASN A 39 -12.44 1.28 1.05
C ASN A 39 -11.28 0.32 0.78
N SER A 40 -10.44 0.60 -0.21
CA SER A 40 -9.11 0.01 -0.36
C SER A 40 -8.08 1.09 -0.71
N LEU A 41 -6.79 0.74 -0.65
CA LEU A 41 -5.69 1.57 -1.17
C LEU A 41 -5.01 0.85 -2.35
N ASP A 42 -5.81 0.24 -3.22
CA ASP A 42 -5.32 -0.53 -4.37
C ASP A 42 -5.12 0.35 -5.60
N PHE A 43 -3.85 0.68 -5.88
CA PHE A 43 -3.49 1.50 -7.03
C PHE A 43 -3.67 0.82 -8.39
N PHE A 44 -3.59 -0.52 -8.46
CA PHE A 44 -3.90 -1.25 -9.71
C PHE A 44 -5.38 -1.13 -10.03
N GLY A 45 -6.23 -1.25 -9.00
CA GLY A 45 -7.67 -1.00 -9.09
C GLY A 45 -8.00 0.42 -9.56
N GLU A 46 -7.40 1.44 -8.96
CA GLU A 46 -7.59 2.85 -9.38
C GLU A 46 -7.12 3.09 -10.82
N MET A 47 -5.97 2.54 -11.19
CA MET A 47 -5.40 2.70 -12.53
C MET A 47 -6.29 2.08 -13.61
N LYS A 48 -6.78 0.85 -13.37
CA LYS A 48 -7.76 0.20 -14.24
C LYS A 48 -9.04 1.03 -14.34
N MET A 49 -9.55 1.50 -13.20
CA MET A 49 -10.79 2.25 -13.16
C MET A 49 -10.68 3.58 -13.89
N ALA A 50 -9.59 4.33 -13.69
CA ALA A 50 -9.31 5.56 -14.42
C ALA A 50 -9.28 5.34 -15.94
N ALA A 51 -8.62 4.27 -16.40
CA ALA A 51 -8.47 3.96 -17.82
C ALA A 51 -9.80 3.53 -18.48
N VAL A 52 -10.60 2.70 -17.81
CA VAL A 52 -11.88 2.20 -18.35
C VAL A 52 -12.97 3.28 -18.25
N LEU A 53 -13.05 3.99 -17.12
CA LEU A 53 -14.04 5.05 -16.92
C LEU A 53 -13.84 6.18 -17.92
N ALA A 54 -12.60 6.61 -18.16
CA ALA A 54 -12.32 7.66 -19.13
C ALA A 54 -12.87 7.34 -20.53
N LYS A 55 -12.77 6.06 -20.96
CA LYS A 55 -13.33 5.60 -22.24
C LYS A 55 -14.85 5.71 -22.27
N GLY A 56 -15.52 5.27 -21.20
CA GLY A 56 -16.98 5.39 -21.08
C GLY A 56 -17.44 6.85 -21.08
N VAL A 57 -16.78 7.70 -20.30
CA VAL A 57 -17.09 9.14 -20.18
C VAL A 57 -16.87 9.88 -21.49
N ALA A 58 -15.81 9.55 -22.23
CA ALA A 58 -15.50 10.16 -23.51
C ALA A 58 -16.27 9.54 -24.69
N SER A 59 -16.94 8.40 -24.48
CA SER A 59 -17.47 7.55 -25.57
C SER A 59 -16.42 7.23 -26.64
N ASP A 60 -15.19 6.98 -26.21
CA ASP A 60 -14.04 6.71 -27.07
C ASP A 60 -13.15 5.62 -26.46
N ALA A 61 -13.12 4.45 -27.11
CA ALA A 61 -12.34 3.31 -26.64
C ALA A 61 -10.81 3.50 -26.75
N THR A 62 -10.35 4.49 -27.52
CA THR A 62 -8.93 4.75 -27.76
C THR A 62 -8.30 5.68 -26.74
N CYS A 63 -9.12 6.48 -26.03
CA CYS A 63 -8.61 7.43 -25.05
C CYS A 63 -8.05 6.70 -23.80
N VAL A 64 -7.07 7.36 -23.16
CA VAL A 64 -6.34 6.85 -21.99
C VAL A 64 -5.89 5.39 -22.22
N PRO A 65 -5.01 5.12 -23.20
CA PRO A 65 -4.45 3.79 -23.41
C PRO A 65 -3.63 3.36 -22.18
N ALA A 66 -3.29 2.07 -22.09
CA ALA A 66 -2.63 1.51 -20.91
C ALA A 66 -1.33 2.24 -20.52
N TRP A 67 -0.48 2.60 -21.49
CA TRP A 67 0.74 3.35 -21.22
C TRP A 67 0.46 4.72 -20.58
N GLN A 68 -0.62 5.39 -20.99
CA GLN A 68 -1.01 6.69 -20.45
C GLN A 68 -1.57 6.53 -19.04
N ALA A 69 -2.35 5.48 -18.78
CA ALA A 69 -2.84 5.17 -17.43
C ALA A 69 -1.69 4.85 -16.47
N LEU A 70 -0.69 4.07 -16.90
CA LEU A 70 0.52 3.81 -16.12
C LEU A 70 1.29 5.10 -15.83
N ARG A 71 1.46 5.97 -16.84
CA ARG A 71 2.08 7.28 -16.67
C ARG A 71 1.30 8.18 -15.69
N MET A 72 -0.03 8.13 -15.73
CA MET A 72 -0.90 8.82 -14.77
C MET A 72 -0.69 8.34 -13.33
N ALA A 73 -0.42 7.04 -13.15
CA ALA A 73 -0.18 6.41 -11.86
C ALA A 73 1.26 6.57 -11.34
N THR A 74 2.22 6.94 -12.20
CA THR A 74 3.64 7.10 -11.83
C THR A 74 4.12 8.54 -12.04
N LEU A 75 4.67 8.86 -13.22
CA LEU A 75 5.33 10.13 -13.51
C LEU A 75 4.42 11.34 -13.32
N ASN A 76 3.14 11.25 -13.69
CA ASN A 76 2.21 12.36 -13.49
C ASN A 76 1.91 12.62 -12.01
N GLY A 77 1.98 11.58 -11.17
CA GLY A 77 1.93 11.69 -9.72
C GLY A 77 3.15 12.44 -9.19
N ALA A 78 4.36 12.07 -9.65
CA ALA A 78 5.59 12.78 -9.31
C ALA A 78 5.52 14.27 -9.74
N LEU A 79 5.07 14.55 -10.97
CA LEU A 79 4.83 15.91 -11.46
C LEU A 79 3.80 16.69 -10.62
N ALA A 80 2.76 16.03 -10.13
CA ALA A 80 1.76 16.67 -9.28
C ALA A 80 2.30 17.02 -7.89
N LEU A 81 3.33 16.31 -7.42
CA LEU A 81 4.02 16.53 -6.15
C LEU A 81 5.29 17.40 -6.29
N GLY A 82 5.71 17.75 -7.50
CA GLY A 82 6.95 18.48 -7.75
C GLY A 82 8.22 17.64 -7.50
N MET A 83 8.13 16.33 -7.72
CA MET A 83 9.21 15.35 -7.50
C MET A 83 9.62 14.64 -8.79
N GLU A 84 9.26 15.16 -9.96
CA GLU A 84 9.56 14.54 -11.24
C GLU A 84 11.05 14.49 -11.56
N SER A 85 11.89 15.29 -10.90
CA SER A 85 13.35 15.17 -11.01
C SER A 85 13.89 13.95 -10.27
N ASP A 86 13.16 13.45 -9.27
CA ASP A 86 13.67 12.49 -8.29
C ASP A 86 13.04 11.11 -8.48
N ILE A 87 11.75 11.03 -8.86
CA ILE A 87 10.99 9.77 -8.95
C ILE A 87 10.06 9.73 -10.18
N GLY A 88 9.24 8.68 -10.27
CA GLY A 88 8.15 8.54 -11.25
C GLY A 88 8.55 7.91 -12.59
N SER A 89 9.84 7.74 -12.85
CA SER A 89 10.37 7.00 -14.01
C SER A 89 11.72 6.37 -13.67
N LEU A 90 12.06 5.29 -14.40
CA LEU A 90 13.34 4.59 -14.26
C LEU A 90 14.36 5.23 -15.19
N GLU A 91 14.99 6.31 -14.73
CA GLU A 91 16.01 7.06 -15.46
C GLU A 91 17.26 7.23 -14.60
N VAL A 92 18.44 7.26 -15.22
CA VAL A 92 19.70 7.45 -14.50
C VAL A 92 19.67 8.79 -13.76
N GLY A 93 20.05 8.76 -12.47
CA GLY A 93 20.05 9.94 -11.59
C GLY A 93 18.82 10.05 -10.69
N LYS A 94 17.73 9.32 -10.98
CA LYS A 94 16.55 9.26 -10.11
C LYS A 94 16.72 8.26 -8.97
N ALA A 95 15.93 8.44 -7.91
CA ALA A 95 15.83 7.49 -6.82
C ALA A 95 15.30 6.14 -7.33
N ALA A 96 15.82 5.06 -6.74
CA ALA A 96 15.42 3.70 -7.06
C ALA A 96 14.09 3.33 -6.39
N ASP A 97 13.02 4.00 -6.81
CA ASP A 97 11.63 3.77 -6.42
C ASP A 97 10.98 2.85 -7.45
N MET A 98 10.78 1.58 -7.10
CA MET A 98 10.33 0.56 -8.04
C MET A 98 9.59 -0.58 -7.36
N ILE A 99 8.79 -1.28 -8.16
CA ILE A 99 8.10 -2.50 -7.76
C ILE A 99 8.43 -3.62 -8.74
N ALA A 100 8.53 -4.85 -8.23
CA ALA A 100 8.52 -6.06 -9.04
C ALA A 100 7.11 -6.65 -9.05
N VAL A 101 6.64 -7.05 -10.23
CA VAL A 101 5.30 -7.60 -10.45
C VAL A 101 5.43 -8.97 -11.10
N ASP A 102 4.91 -9.98 -10.43
CA ASP A 102 4.87 -11.36 -10.92
C ASP A 102 3.69 -11.57 -11.87
N LEU A 103 4.02 -11.91 -13.12
CA LEU A 103 3.06 -12.15 -14.21
C LEU A 103 3.00 -13.64 -14.63
N HIS A 104 3.52 -14.55 -13.81
CA HIS A 104 3.50 -16.00 -14.10
C HIS A 104 2.29 -16.72 -13.51
N GLY A 105 1.49 -16.04 -12.69
CA GLY A 105 0.24 -16.58 -12.14
C GLY A 105 -0.72 -17.03 -13.23
N ILE A 106 -1.51 -18.06 -12.96
CA ILE A 106 -2.47 -18.61 -13.93
C ILE A 106 -3.49 -17.56 -14.41
N ASP A 107 -3.83 -16.60 -13.54
CA ASP A 107 -4.71 -15.47 -13.80
C ASP A 107 -4.03 -14.34 -14.61
N GLN A 108 -2.70 -14.40 -14.77
CA GLN A 108 -1.90 -13.45 -15.54
C GLN A 108 -1.50 -14.00 -16.93
N LEU A 109 -1.76 -15.27 -17.23
CA LEU A 109 -1.39 -15.87 -18.51
C LEU A 109 -2.57 -15.95 -19.50
N PRO A 110 -2.35 -15.68 -20.80
CA PRO A 110 -1.09 -15.25 -21.44
C PRO A 110 -0.83 -13.74 -21.34
N VAL A 111 0.45 -13.35 -21.40
CA VAL A 111 0.88 -11.93 -21.49
C VAL A 111 1.33 -11.61 -22.91
N PHE A 112 0.48 -10.91 -23.68
CA PHE A 112 0.85 -10.42 -25.03
C PHE A 112 1.46 -9.00 -25.02
N ASN A 113 0.99 -8.15 -24.10
CA ASN A 113 1.46 -6.78 -23.95
C ASN A 113 1.51 -6.42 -22.47
N VAL A 114 2.70 -6.24 -21.92
CA VAL A 114 2.92 -6.02 -20.49
C VAL A 114 2.21 -4.77 -19.98
N LEU A 115 2.22 -3.66 -20.73
CA LEU A 115 1.55 -2.42 -20.30
C LEU A 115 0.03 -2.61 -20.20
N SER A 116 -0.56 -3.23 -21.23
CA SER A 116 -1.98 -3.59 -21.20
C SER A 116 -2.30 -4.52 -20.05
N HIS A 117 -1.41 -5.48 -19.78
CA HIS A 117 -1.59 -6.47 -18.72
C HIS A 117 -1.60 -5.81 -17.34
N LEU A 118 -0.58 -4.98 -17.06
CA LEU A 118 -0.46 -4.22 -15.81
C LEU A 118 -1.68 -3.36 -15.51
N VAL A 119 -2.31 -2.77 -16.53
CA VAL A 119 -3.47 -1.88 -16.33
C VAL A 119 -4.79 -2.63 -16.23
N TYR A 120 -4.99 -3.69 -17.02
CA TYR A 120 -6.32 -4.27 -17.19
C TYR A 120 -6.51 -5.64 -16.53
N ALA A 121 -5.44 -6.37 -16.24
CA ALA A 121 -5.48 -7.76 -15.75
C ALA A 121 -4.74 -8.00 -14.42
N THR A 122 -3.75 -7.15 -14.11
CA THR A 122 -2.95 -7.30 -12.88
C THR A 122 -3.67 -6.76 -11.64
N SER A 123 -3.42 -7.38 -10.50
CA SER A 123 -3.89 -6.94 -9.18
C SER A 123 -2.73 -6.68 -8.23
N ARG A 124 -2.98 -5.98 -7.12
CA ARG A 124 -1.95 -5.66 -6.12
C ARG A 124 -1.24 -6.88 -5.53
N SER A 125 -1.85 -8.07 -5.51
CA SER A 125 -1.21 -9.29 -4.99
C SER A 125 -0.11 -9.85 -5.91
N CYS A 126 -0.06 -9.37 -7.15
CA CYS A 126 1.03 -9.69 -8.08
C CYS A 126 2.34 -8.97 -7.70
N VAL A 127 2.30 -7.93 -6.87
CA VAL A 127 3.53 -7.25 -6.41
C VAL A 127 4.31 -8.18 -5.47
N THR A 128 5.58 -8.44 -5.79
CA THR A 128 6.45 -9.30 -4.99
C THR A 128 7.44 -8.51 -4.17
N ASP A 129 7.98 -7.44 -4.72
CA ASP A 129 9.07 -6.69 -4.11
C ASP A 129 8.87 -5.19 -4.34
N VAL A 130 9.28 -4.39 -3.36
CA VAL A 130 9.14 -2.92 -3.39
C VAL A 130 10.42 -2.31 -2.87
N TRP A 131 10.94 -1.31 -3.58
CA TRP A 131 12.08 -0.49 -3.16
C TRP A 131 11.68 0.98 -3.15
N VAL A 132 12.20 1.70 -2.16
CA VAL A 132 12.10 3.15 -2.03
C VAL A 132 13.49 3.70 -1.76
N ALA A 133 13.97 4.61 -2.60
CA ALA A 133 15.33 5.12 -2.61
C ALA A 133 16.39 4.00 -2.54
N GLY A 134 16.13 2.88 -3.22
CA GLY A 134 17.00 1.70 -3.24
C GLY A 134 16.93 0.81 -2.00
N SER A 135 16.20 1.22 -0.95
CA SER A 135 15.97 0.38 0.23
C SER A 135 14.77 -0.53 -0.02
N GLN A 136 14.97 -1.85 0.09
CA GLN A 136 13.88 -2.81 -0.06
C GLN A 136 12.95 -2.76 1.15
N LEU A 137 11.64 -2.60 0.90
CA LEU A 137 10.61 -2.52 1.93
C LEU A 137 9.69 -3.75 1.92
N LEU A 138 9.57 -4.42 0.77
CA LEU A 138 8.84 -5.67 0.58
C LEU A 138 9.77 -6.65 -0.15
N GLN A 139 9.87 -7.88 0.34
CA GLN A 139 10.66 -8.94 -0.29
C GLN A 139 9.84 -10.21 -0.40
N SER A 140 9.64 -10.71 -1.62
CA SER A 140 8.84 -11.93 -1.86
C SER A 140 7.48 -11.92 -1.14
N ARG A 141 6.81 -10.76 -1.14
CA ARG A 141 5.53 -10.46 -0.47
C ARG A 141 5.57 -10.34 1.06
N GLU A 142 6.76 -10.37 1.66
CA GLU A 142 6.95 -10.16 3.11
C GLU A 142 7.39 -8.72 3.40
N LEU A 143 6.76 -8.09 4.39
CA LEU A 143 7.07 -6.72 4.82
C LEU A 143 8.34 -6.69 5.66
N LEU A 144 9.31 -5.85 5.31
CA LEU A 144 10.62 -5.78 5.98
C LEU A 144 10.69 -4.74 7.11
N THR A 145 9.81 -3.75 7.09
CA THR A 145 9.87 -2.59 7.99
C THR A 145 8.72 -2.52 9.00
N MET A 146 7.77 -3.44 8.92
CA MET A 146 6.62 -3.51 9.82
C MET A 146 6.22 -4.95 10.11
N SER A 147 5.69 -5.19 11.32
CA SER A 147 5.15 -6.48 11.71
C SER A 147 3.65 -6.53 11.42
N GLU A 148 3.22 -7.46 10.57
CA GLU A 148 1.79 -7.66 10.30
C GLU A 148 0.99 -7.96 11.56
N ASP A 149 1.54 -8.75 12.49
CA ASP A 149 0.85 -9.09 13.74
C ASP A 149 0.60 -7.85 14.61
N LYS A 150 1.57 -6.94 14.69
CA LYS A 150 1.39 -5.64 15.37
C LYS A 150 0.30 -4.82 14.70
N VAL A 151 0.34 -4.70 13.36
CA VAL A 151 -0.69 -3.98 12.59
C VAL A 151 -2.07 -4.60 12.81
N ARG A 152 -2.20 -5.93 12.78
CA ARG A 152 -3.46 -6.65 13.05
C ARG A 152 -3.95 -6.40 14.48
N ALA A 153 -3.05 -6.37 15.47
CA ALA A 153 -3.40 -6.07 16.85
C ALA A 153 -3.91 -4.63 17.01
N ASP A 154 -3.22 -3.66 16.39
CA ASP A 154 -3.61 -2.25 16.41
C ASP A 154 -4.97 -2.02 15.75
N ILE A 155 -5.23 -2.67 14.61
CA ILE A 155 -6.53 -2.62 13.92
C ILE A 155 -7.64 -3.11 14.86
N ARG A 156 -7.43 -4.25 15.55
CA ARG A 156 -8.43 -4.79 16.50
C ARG A 156 -8.66 -3.82 17.67
N LYS A 157 -7.59 -3.23 18.22
CA LYS A 157 -7.68 -2.21 19.28
C LYS A 157 -8.52 -1.02 18.84
N TRP A 158 -8.23 -0.44 17.67
CA TRP A 158 -8.96 0.72 17.16
C TRP A 158 -10.40 0.40 16.76
N ALA A 159 -10.66 -0.79 16.22
CA ALA A 159 -12.01 -1.22 15.87
C ALA A 159 -12.94 -1.23 17.10
N GLU A 160 -12.46 -1.69 18.25
CA GLU A 160 -13.24 -1.69 19.51
C GLU A 160 -13.52 -0.27 20.04
N LEU A 161 -12.65 0.70 19.76
CA LEU A 161 -12.81 2.09 20.18
C LEU A 161 -13.80 2.86 19.28
N VAL A 162 -13.79 2.56 17.98
CA VAL A 162 -14.57 3.29 16.96
C VAL A 162 -15.90 2.60 16.64
N ARG A 163 -16.13 1.40 17.19
CA ARG A 163 -17.36 0.62 16.98
C ARG A 163 -18.62 1.48 17.16
N PRO A 164 -19.53 1.52 16.17
CA PRO A 164 -20.78 2.26 16.28
C PRO A 164 -21.58 1.79 17.50
N GLY A 165 -22.03 2.72 18.33
CA GLY A 165 -22.75 2.44 19.58
C GLY A 165 -21.91 2.43 20.86
N ALA A 166 -20.58 2.59 20.79
CA ALA A 166 -19.76 2.83 21.98
C ALA A 166 -20.02 4.23 22.55
N THR A 167 -20.40 4.32 23.83
CA THR A 167 -20.63 5.59 24.55
C THR A 167 -19.30 6.34 24.78
N ALA A 168 -19.36 7.64 25.13
CA ALA A 168 -18.16 8.40 25.44
C ALA A 168 -17.40 7.84 26.66
N GLU A 169 -18.11 7.26 27.64
CA GLU A 169 -17.55 6.53 28.78
C GLU A 169 -16.87 5.22 28.38
N ASP A 170 -17.46 4.47 27.43
CA ASP A 170 -16.83 3.27 26.86
C ASP A 170 -15.48 3.59 26.23
N LYS A 171 -15.37 4.73 25.54
CA LYS A 171 -14.13 5.15 24.86
C LYS A 171 -13.03 5.51 25.85
N HIS A 172 -13.33 6.30 26.89
CA HIS A 172 -12.34 6.70 27.90
C HIS A 172 -11.82 5.51 28.71
N THR A 173 -12.73 4.62 29.13
CA THR A 173 -12.37 3.41 29.89
C THR A 173 -11.52 2.43 29.06
N ARG A 174 -11.82 2.29 27.75
CA ARG A 174 -11.07 1.40 26.85
C ARG A 174 -9.71 1.96 26.45
N LEU A 175 -9.58 3.29 26.30
CA LEU A 175 -8.29 3.97 26.10
C LEU A 175 -7.35 3.71 27.29
N ALA A 176 -7.84 3.91 28.52
CA ALA A 176 -7.06 3.66 29.73
C ALA A 176 -6.62 2.19 29.87
N ALA A 177 -7.52 1.23 29.59
CA ALA A 177 -7.24 -0.21 29.69
C ALA A 177 -6.27 -0.73 28.61
N ALA A 178 -6.25 -0.10 27.43
CA ALA A 178 -5.36 -0.50 26.34
C ALA A 178 -3.92 0.02 26.53
N ASP A 179 -3.72 1.06 27.32
CA ASP A 179 -2.38 1.56 27.68
C ASP A 179 -1.77 0.80 28.88
N THR A 180 -2.60 0.31 29.82
CA THR A 180 -2.10 -0.49 30.96
C THR A 180 -1.59 -1.88 30.55
N LYS A 181 -2.14 -2.48 29.49
CA LYS A 181 -1.68 -3.80 28.99
C LYS A 181 -0.30 -3.75 28.33
N HIS A 182 0.10 -2.60 27.77
CA HIS A 182 1.46 -2.43 27.24
C HIS A 182 2.51 -2.25 28.34
N ILE A 183 2.13 -1.71 29.50
CA ILE A 183 3.04 -1.55 30.65
C ILE A 183 3.36 -2.92 31.27
N HIS A 184 2.37 -3.80 31.46
CA HIS A 184 2.60 -5.11 32.08
C HIS A 184 3.29 -6.15 31.17
N THR A 185 3.20 -6.01 29.85
CA THR A 185 3.92 -6.92 28.92
C THR A 185 5.40 -6.58 28.78
N ALA A 186 5.80 -5.33 29.07
CA ALA A 186 7.19 -4.92 29.12
C ALA A 186 7.91 -5.41 30.40
N GLU A 187 7.20 -5.56 31.52
CA GLU A 187 7.80 -5.97 32.81
C GLU A 187 8.03 -7.48 32.94
N HIS A 188 7.30 -8.33 32.20
CA HIS A 188 7.52 -9.79 32.21
C HIS A 188 8.59 -10.28 31.22
N GLY A 189 8.95 -9.50 30.20
CA GLY A 189 10.01 -9.86 29.25
C GLY A 189 11.44 -9.69 29.78
N VAL A 190 11.63 -9.00 30.90
CA VAL A 190 12.97 -8.74 31.48
C VAL A 190 13.35 -9.76 32.56
N ALA A 191 12.39 -10.52 33.10
CA ALA A 191 12.63 -11.44 34.22
C ALA A 191 13.18 -12.83 33.81
N GLU A 192 13.10 -13.25 32.55
CA GLU A 192 13.54 -14.59 32.11
C GLU A 192 14.96 -14.66 31.51
N ALA A 193 15.66 -13.54 31.31
CA ALA A 193 17.01 -13.53 30.74
C ALA A 193 18.17 -13.70 31.76
N GLY A 194 17.86 -14.00 33.04
CA GLY A 194 18.81 -13.89 34.16
C GLY A 194 19.22 -15.20 34.85
N LYS A 195 19.08 -16.38 34.24
CA LYS A 195 19.59 -17.64 34.82
C LYS A 195 20.58 -18.33 33.88
N VAL A 196 21.82 -17.85 33.88
CA VAL A 196 22.97 -18.58 33.34
C VAL A 196 23.50 -19.52 34.42
N HIS A 197 23.65 -20.79 34.04
CA HIS A 197 24.21 -21.91 34.80
C HIS A 197 25.56 -21.60 35.47
N THR A 198 25.69 -21.97 36.74
CA THR A 198 26.98 -22.28 37.38
C THR A 198 26.82 -23.53 38.26
N ALA A 199 27.33 -24.67 37.79
CA ALA A 199 27.72 -25.87 38.56
C ALA A 199 28.23 -26.92 37.56
N GLY A 200 29.36 -27.60 37.72
CA GLY A 200 30.40 -27.59 38.72
C GLY A 200 31.51 -28.54 38.26
N ASP A 201 32.77 -28.16 38.46
CA ASP A 201 33.94 -29.02 38.22
C ASP A 201 34.53 -29.44 39.56
N HIS A 202 34.27 -30.70 39.93
CA HIS A 202 35.04 -31.42 40.93
C HIS A 202 35.19 -32.86 40.48
N HIS A 203 36.38 -33.24 40.03
CA HIS A 203 36.84 -34.61 40.21
C HIS A 203 38.33 -34.66 40.54
N ALA A 204 38.60 -35.30 41.67
CA ALA A 204 39.89 -35.54 42.27
C ALA A 204 40.62 -36.73 41.63
N HIS A 205 41.95 -36.69 41.75
CA HIS A 205 42.90 -37.78 41.53
C HIS A 205 42.56 -39.07 42.31
N ALA A 206 42.80 -40.24 41.69
CA ALA A 206 43.59 -41.35 42.26
C ALA A 206 43.74 -42.53 41.27
N HIS A 207 44.97 -43.07 41.24
CA HIS A 207 45.50 -44.27 40.56
C HIS A 207 45.99 -44.15 39.11
#